data_AF-A0A165D3P8-F1
#
_entry.id   AF-A0A165D3P8-F1
#
_cell.length_a   1.000
_cell.length_b   1.000
_cell.length_c   1.000
_cell.angle_alpha   90.00
_cell.angle_beta   90.00
_cell.angle_gamma   90.00
#
_symmetry.space_group_name_H-M   'P 1'
#
loop_
_entity.id
_entity.type
_entity.pdbx_description
1 polymer ?
#
loop_
_entity_poly.entity_id
_entity_poly.type
_entity_poly.pdbx_seq_one_letter_code
_entity_poly.pdbx_strand_id
1 'polypeptide(L)'
;MDERHERMVASLEEEILARIHVEIMVVEIAQIGTLSADNEWLIKSNNSLTAEAQAICKNFEDYKDEVKGQMDAVYGNMVVLKEAQEKTTTYIVGLESRLNNAIINVPPQGIQQPANQSSQSPRRIKLPNPPKYSGRKSSENFETWTNDDKDKIRQANAHLEGGAALYMKEYAIKLASRQDVGTWAEYTRKLEMAYKTLDPKHTAQSLLDAHCAIRHKTMIAFAENFRAYTPKSGYFDEDLIVKIREQQSAHIQTVMSVTETLDPFKIPTTWMDYLEFCLEVEIKHLQQISGNKSTGQTMATKATAPRDPNAMDTSTRIAHELFPEQDRWLANKLCLFCRKHAYE
;
A
#
# COMPACT_ATOMS: atom_id res chain seq x y z
N MET A 1 -54.82 73.69 -21.24
CA MET A 1 -53.40 73.82 -21.62
C MET A 1 -53.35 74.39 -23.03
N ASP A 2 -52.28 75.12 -23.37
CA ASP A 2 -52.08 75.67 -24.71
C ASP A 2 -51.54 74.56 -25.62
N GLU A 3 -52.22 74.30 -26.73
CA GLU A 3 -51.91 73.26 -27.72
C GLU A 3 -50.48 73.40 -28.30
N ARG A 4 -49.93 74.62 -28.23
CA ARG A 4 -48.54 74.92 -28.62
C ARG A 4 -47.51 74.35 -27.65
N HIS A 5 -47.85 74.29 -26.36
CA HIS A 5 -47.00 73.71 -25.32
C HIS A 5 -46.96 72.19 -25.45
N GLU A 6 -48.11 71.54 -25.67
CA GLU A 6 -48.20 70.09 -25.88
C GLU A 6 -47.39 69.63 -27.10
N ARG A 7 -47.45 70.37 -28.22
CA ARG A 7 -46.64 70.06 -29.41
C ARG A 7 -45.13 70.20 -29.17
N MET A 8 -44.72 71.16 -28.36
CA MET A 8 -43.31 71.38 -28.04
C MET A 8 -42.78 70.30 -27.08
N VAL A 9 -43.60 69.89 -26.11
CA VAL A 9 -43.28 68.77 -25.20
C VAL A 9 -43.15 67.47 -26.00
N ALA A 10 -44.11 67.15 -26.87
CA ALA A 10 -44.06 65.96 -27.72
C ALA A 10 -42.82 65.94 -28.64
N SER A 11 -42.46 67.09 -29.24
CA SER A 11 -41.25 67.19 -30.06
C SER A 11 -39.96 66.96 -29.27
N LEU A 12 -39.92 67.40 -28.01
CA LEU A 12 -38.76 67.22 -27.14
C LEU A 12 -38.65 65.77 -26.66
N GLU A 13 -39.79 65.13 -26.35
CA GLU A 13 -39.84 63.72 -25.98
C GLU A 13 -39.32 62.82 -27.11
N GLU A 14 -39.75 63.07 -28.35
CA GLU A 14 -39.23 62.36 -29.53
C GLU A 14 -37.72 62.56 -29.74
N GLU A 15 -37.22 63.80 -29.55
CA GLU A 15 -35.78 64.06 -29.65
C GLU A 15 -34.97 63.34 -28.56
N ILE A 16 -35.45 63.35 -27.32
CA ILE A 16 -34.81 62.64 -26.20
C ILE A 16 -34.80 61.14 -26.46
N LEU A 17 -35.93 60.57 -26.90
CA LEU A 17 -36.05 59.14 -27.19
C LEU A 17 -35.11 58.72 -28.33
N ALA A 18 -34.99 59.56 -29.37
CA ALA A 18 -34.06 59.34 -30.47
C ALA A 18 -32.59 59.35 -30.00
N ARG A 19 -32.21 60.30 -29.13
CA ARG A 19 -30.84 60.36 -28.57
C ARG A 19 -30.53 59.14 -27.72
N ILE A 20 -31.45 58.72 -26.84
CA ILE A 20 -31.30 57.52 -26.01
C ILE A 20 -31.12 56.28 -26.89
N HIS A 21 -31.90 56.13 -27.96
CA HIS A 21 -31.72 55.01 -28.91
C HIS A 21 -30.34 55.00 -29.55
N VAL A 22 -29.84 56.16 -29.99
CA VAL A 22 -28.50 56.26 -30.59
C VAL A 22 -27.41 55.89 -29.57
N GLU A 23 -27.49 56.38 -28.34
CA GLU A 23 -26.53 56.04 -27.29
C GLU A 23 -26.54 54.54 -26.95
N ILE A 24 -27.73 53.93 -26.83
CA ILE A 24 -27.87 52.49 -26.62
C ILE A 24 -27.24 51.72 -27.79
N MET A 25 -27.55 52.09 -29.04
CA MET A 25 -26.97 51.44 -30.22
C MET A 25 -25.44 51.53 -30.24
N VAL A 26 -24.85 52.68 -29.87
CA VAL A 26 -23.39 52.85 -29.82
C VAL A 26 -22.77 51.93 -28.78
N VAL A 27 -23.36 51.83 -27.58
CA VAL A 27 -22.88 50.93 -26.52
C VAL A 27 -23.00 49.46 -26.95
N GLU A 28 -24.13 49.06 -27.53
CA GLU A 28 -24.34 47.69 -28.02
C GLU A 28 -23.34 47.32 -29.11
N ILE A 29 -23.08 48.21 -30.08
CA ILE A 29 -22.10 47.96 -31.15
C ILE A 29 -20.69 47.79 -30.58
N ALA A 30 -20.31 48.64 -29.62
CA ALA A 30 -19.00 48.53 -28.96
C ALA A 30 -18.86 47.20 -28.21
N GLN A 31 -19.90 46.79 -27.48
CA GLN A 31 -19.93 45.54 -26.72
C GLN A 31 -19.90 44.30 -27.64
N ILE A 32 -20.61 44.33 -28.77
CA ILE A 32 -20.56 43.28 -29.80
C ILE A 32 -19.13 43.18 -30.37
N GLY A 33 -18.47 44.31 -30.61
CA GLY A 33 -17.09 44.35 -31.08
C GLY A 33 -16.11 43.67 -30.11
N THR A 34 -16.21 43.97 -28.82
CA THR A 34 -15.35 43.34 -27.79
C THR A 34 -15.62 41.84 -27.67
N LEU A 35 -16.90 41.43 -27.65
CA LEU A 35 -17.28 40.01 -27.59
C LEU A 35 -16.81 39.24 -28.83
N SER A 36 -16.80 39.87 -30.00
CA SER A 36 -16.29 39.27 -31.22
C SER A 36 -14.78 39.00 -31.14
N ALA A 37 -13.99 39.96 -30.62
CA ALA A 37 -12.55 39.80 -30.45
C ALA A 37 -12.20 38.71 -29.43
N ASP A 38 -12.92 38.67 -28.30
CA ASP A 38 -12.74 37.64 -27.28
C ASP A 38 -13.06 36.24 -27.83
N ASN A 39 -14.13 36.11 -28.63
CA ASN A 39 -14.47 34.85 -29.30
C ASN A 39 -13.38 34.39 -30.27
N GLU A 40 -12.81 35.30 -31.08
CA GLU A 40 -11.72 34.95 -32.00
C GLU A 40 -10.48 34.48 -31.24
N TRP A 41 -10.13 35.15 -30.14
CA TRP A 41 -9.03 34.74 -29.28
C TRP A 41 -9.26 33.37 -28.64
N LEU A 42 -10.47 33.11 -28.13
CA LEU A 42 -10.86 31.81 -27.58
C LEU A 42 -10.77 30.68 -28.62
N ILE A 43 -11.23 30.92 -29.85
CA ILE A 43 -11.11 29.95 -30.96
C ILE A 43 -9.64 29.63 -31.22
N LYS A 44 -8.77 30.65 -31.28
CA LYS A 44 -7.33 30.46 -31.48
C LYS A 44 -6.69 29.66 -30.34
N SER A 45 -7.05 29.98 -29.10
CA SER A 45 -6.56 29.25 -27.92
C SER A 45 -7.00 27.78 -27.93
N ASN A 46 -8.28 27.51 -28.25
CA ASN A 46 -8.80 26.15 -28.34
C ASN A 46 -8.12 25.33 -29.44
N ASN A 47 -7.82 25.93 -30.59
CA ASN A 47 -7.08 25.26 -31.66
C ASN A 47 -5.65 24.91 -31.23
N SER A 48 -4.97 25.82 -30.52
CA SER A 48 -3.62 25.56 -29.97
C SER A 48 -3.64 24.40 -28.98
N LEU A 49 -4.59 24.43 -28.03
CA LEU A 49 -4.75 23.38 -27.02
C LEU A 49 -5.07 22.02 -27.67
N THR A 50 -5.90 22.02 -28.71
CA THR A 50 -6.21 20.80 -29.47
C THR A 50 -4.98 20.21 -30.16
N ALA A 51 -4.12 21.05 -30.74
CA ALA A 51 -2.87 20.61 -31.37
C ALA A 51 -1.87 20.04 -30.34
N GLU A 52 -1.76 20.68 -29.17
CA GLU A 52 -0.94 20.19 -28.06
C GLU A 52 -1.44 18.84 -27.54
N ALA A 53 -2.75 18.70 -27.34
CA ALA A 53 -3.36 17.43 -26.93
C ALA A 53 -3.07 16.30 -27.94
N GLN A 54 -3.18 16.59 -29.24
CA GLN A 54 -2.84 15.63 -30.29
C GLN A 54 -1.36 15.24 -30.28
N ALA A 55 -0.45 16.18 -30.05
CA ALA A 55 0.97 15.91 -29.94
C ALA A 55 1.29 15.03 -28.73
N ILE A 56 0.65 15.29 -27.58
CA ILE A 56 0.78 14.47 -26.37
C ILE A 56 0.28 13.04 -26.64
N CYS A 57 -0.91 12.89 -27.22
CA CYS A 57 -1.45 11.56 -27.57
C CYS A 57 -0.49 10.78 -28.47
N LYS A 58 0.11 11.43 -29.47
CA LYS A 58 1.10 10.79 -30.34
C LYS A 58 2.34 10.33 -29.57
N ASN A 59 2.91 11.18 -28.72
CA ASN A 59 4.07 10.82 -27.91
C ASN A 59 3.79 9.63 -26.98
N PHE A 60 2.59 9.56 -26.42
CA PHE A 60 2.19 8.41 -25.60
C PHE A 60 2.12 7.11 -26.40
N GLU A 61 1.62 7.15 -27.64
CA GLU A 61 1.58 5.96 -28.48
C GLU A 61 2.96 5.51 -28.95
N ASP A 62 3.83 6.45 -29.32
CA ASP A 62 5.23 6.14 -29.64
C ASP A 62 5.95 5.49 -28.43
N TYR A 63 5.72 6.02 -27.22
CA TYR A 63 6.27 5.44 -25.99
C TYR A 63 5.71 4.04 -25.69
N LYS A 64 4.42 3.82 -25.89
CA LYS A 64 3.78 2.51 -25.72
C LYS A 64 4.39 1.48 -26.65
N ASP A 65 4.63 1.84 -27.91
CA ASP A 65 5.23 0.94 -28.90
C ASP A 65 6.70 0.62 -28.56
N GLU A 66 7.47 1.60 -28.08
CA GLU A 66 8.84 1.38 -27.58
C GLU A 66 8.86 0.41 -26.39
N VAL A 67 8.03 0.64 -25.38
CA VAL A 67 7.93 -0.25 -24.21
C VAL A 67 7.54 -1.67 -24.61
N LYS A 68 6.62 -1.81 -25.57
CA LYS A 68 6.23 -3.12 -26.12
C LYS A 68 7.42 -3.81 -26.79
N GLY A 69 8.18 -3.09 -27.62
CA GLY A 69 9.40 -3.62 -28.26
C GLY A 69 10.44 -4.09 -27.24
N GLN A 70 10.65 -3.34 -26.16
CA GLN A 70 11.54 -3.73 -25.07
C GLN A 70 11.05 -4.98 -24.33
N MET A 71 9.74 -5.07 -24.07
CA MET A 71 9.14 -6.23 -23.42
C MET A 71 9.29 -7.50 -24.29
N ASP A 72 9.05 -7.40 -25.59
CA ASP A 72 9.23 -8.50 -26.54
C ASP A 72 10.69 -8.97 -26.56
N ALA A 73 11.66 -8.04 -26.52
CA ALA A 73 13.08 -8.37 -26.43
C ALA A 73 13.44 -9.09 -25.11
N VAL A 74 12.91 -8.62 -23.97
CA VAL A 74 13.09 -9.28 -22.67
C VAL A 74 12.51 -10.70 -22.69
N TYR A 75 11.32 -10.88 -23.27
CA TYR A 75 10.72 -12.19 -23.41
C TYR A 75 11.56 -13.13 -24.29
N GLY A 76 12.06 -12.63 -25.43
CA GLY A 76 12.99 -13.36 -26.29
C GLY A 76 14.25 -13.82 -25.55
N ASN A 77 14.87 -12.93 -24.78
CA ASN A 77 16.05 -13.25 -23.96
C ASN A 77 15.75 -14.31 -22.89
N MET A 78 14.59 -14.23 -22.24
CA MET A 78 14.15 -15.21 -21.25
C MET A 78 13.98 -16.60 -21.87
N VAL A 79 13.42 -16.70 -23.08
CA VAL A 79 13.26 -17.96 -23.80
C VAL A 79 14.63 -18.58 -24.11
N VAL A 80 15.58 -17.80 -24.63
CA VAL A 80 16.94 -18.26 -24.92
C VAL A 80 17.65 -18.73 -23.64
N LEU A 81 17.50 -17.99 -22.54
CA LEU A 81 18.07 -18.36 -21.24
C LEU A 81 17.51 -19.69 -20.74
N LYS A 82 16.20 -19.90 -20.88
CA LYS A 82 15.53 -21.14 -20.49
C LYS A 82 16.04 -22.34 -21.32
N GLU A 83 16.22 -22.17 -22.62
CA GLU A 83 16.79 -23.20 -23.49
C GLU A 83 18.24 -23.54 -23.08
N ALA A 84 19.06 -22.52 -22.79
CA ALA A 84 20.42 -22.70 -22.31
C ALA A 84 20.48 -23.41 -20.95
N GLN A 85 19.56 -23.07 -20.04
CA GLN A 85 19.40 -23.75 -18.75
C GLN A 85 19.05 -25.23 -18.94
N GLU A 86 18.12 -25.54 -19.84
CA GLU A 86 17.71 -26.92 -20.13
C GLU A 86 18.89 -27.75 -20.68
N LYS A 87 19.61 -27.22 -21.68
CA LYS A 87 20.82 -27.87 -22.22
C LYS A 87 21.86 -28.14 -21.15
N THR A 88 22.09 -27.17 -20.26
CA THR A 88 23.05 -27.31 -19.15
C THR A 88 22.59 -28.37 -18.16
N THR A 89 21.30 -28.41 -17.84
CA THR A 89 20.71 -29.40 -16.94
C THR A 89 20.87 -30.81 -17.51
N THR A 90 20.55 -31.02 -18.79
CA THR A 90 20.74 -32.30 -19.49
C THR A 90 22.21 -32.74 -19.46
N TYR A 91 23.14 -31.82 -19.69
CA TYR A 91 24.56 -32.12 -19.65
C TYR A 91 25.04 -32.57 -18.26
N ILE A 92 24.61 -31.88 -17.20
CA ILE A 92 24.92 -32.24 -15.80
C ILE A 92 24.40 -33.64 -15.48
N VAL A 93 23.14 -33.93 -15.79
CA VAL A 93 22.53 -35.26 -15.58
C VAL A 93 23.30 -36.36 -16.34
N GLY A 94 23.77 -36.07 -17.55
CA GLY A 94 24.63 -36.96 -18.32
C GLY A 94 25.98 -37.24 -17.64
N LEU A 95 26.61 -36.21 -17.07
CA LEU A 95 27.86 -36.38 -16.31
C LEU A 95 27.66 -37.19 -15.03
N GLU A 96 26.59 -36.92 -14.28
CA GLU A 96 26.24 -37.67 -13.07
C GLU A 96 26.05 -39.16 -13.38
N SER A 97 25.35 -39.47 -14.47
CA SER A 97 25.14 -40.84 -14.93
C SER A 97 26.46 -41.56 -15.27
N ARG A 98 27.38 -40.86 -15.96
CA ARG A 98 28.72 -41.39 -16.29
C ARG A 98 29.56 -41.63 -15.04
N LEU A 99 29.52 -40.72 -14.07
CA LEU A 99 30.24 -40.84 -12.80
C LEU A 99 29.72 -42.04 -11.99
N ASN A 100 28.40 -42.17 -11.88
CA ASN A 100 27.77 -43.30 -11.17
C ASN A 100 28.14 -44.64 -11.79
N ASN A 101 28.12 -44.74 -13.13
CA ASN A 101 28.56 -45.94 -13.83
C ASN A 101 30.05 -46.24 -13.64
N ALA A 102 30.91 -45.22 -13.56
CA ALA A 102 32.34 -45.42 -13.31
C ALA A 102 32.59 -45.96 -11.89
N ILE A 103 31.89 -45.44 -10.87
CA ILE A 103 32.02 -45.89 -9.48
C ILE A 103 31.58 -47.36 -9.32
N ILE A 104 30.49 -47.76 -9.96
CA ILE A 104 29.96 -49.13 -9.88
C ILE A 104 30.90 -50.16 -10.54
N ASN A 105 31.65 -49.76 -11.57
CA ASN A 105 32.50 -50.66 -12.35
C ASN A 105 33.99 -50.64 -11.93
N VAL A 106 34.37 -50.00 -10.81
CA VAL A 106 35.74 -50.06 -10.31
C VAL A 106 36.05 -51.48 -9.79
N PRO A 107 37.08 -52.17 -10.32
CA PRO A 107 37.48 -53.48 -9.81
C PRO A 107 38.01 -53.35 -8.38
N PRO A 108 37.68 -54.27 -7.46
CA PRO A 108 38.18 -54.22 -6.09
C PRO A 108 39.69 -54.53 -6.09
N GLN A 109 40.53 -53.50 -6.00
CA GLN A 109 41.92 -53.70 -5.63
C GLN A 109 41.99 -53.99 -4.13
N GLY A 110 42.43 -55.20 -3.82
CA GLY A 110 42.51 -55.74 -2.47
C GLY A 110 43.44 -54.93 -1.58
N ILE A 111 42.89 -54.44 -0.47
CA ILE A 111 43.66 -54.04 0.71
C ILE A 111 43.30 -55.05 1.80
N GLN A 112 44.32 -55.78 2.27
CA GLN A 112 44.21 -56.78 3.34
C GLN A 112 43.68 -56.15 4.63
N GLN A 113 42.69 -56.80 5.24
CA GLN A 113 42.20 -56.52 6.59
C GLN A 113 43.07 -57.22 7.66
N PRO A 114 43.26 -56.60 8.84
CA PRO A 114 43.28 -57.31 10.10
C PRO A 114 41.92 -57.18 10.83
N ALA A 115 41.67 -58.18 11.66
CA ALA A 115 40.36 -58.62 12.12
C ALA A 115 39.68 -57.76 13.20
N ASN A 116 38.36 -58.00 13.30
CA ASN A 116 37.47 -57.79 14.44
C ASN A 116 37.19 -56.35 14.88
N GLN A 117 36.04 -55.82 14.47
CA GLN A 117 35.11 -55.13 15.38
C GLN A 117 33.70 -54.97 14.79
N SER A 118 32.75 -55.51 15.55
CA SER A 118 31.32 -55.18 15.73
C SER A 118 30.56 -54.45 14.62
N SER A 119 29.47 -55.10 14.20
CA SER A 119 28.43 -54.64 13.30
C SER A 119 27.72 -53.38 13.81
N GLN A 120 27.99 -52.23 13.17
CA GLN A 120 27.04 -51.11 13.13
C GLN A 120 26.82 -50.67 11.69
N SER A 121 25.57 -50.85 11.24
CA SER A 121 25.05 -50.36 9.97
C SER A 121 25.13 -48.82 9.92
N PRO A 122 25.61 -48.17 8.84
CA PRO A 122 25.60 -46.72 8.72
C PRO A 122 24.16 -46.22 8.68
N ARG A 123 23.74 -45.51 9.74
CA ARG A 123 22.43 -44.84 9.78
C ARG A 123 22.38 -43.83 8.63
N ARG A 124 21.44 -44.03 7.70
CA ARG A 124 20.94 -42.97 6.80
C ARG A 124 20.59 -41.75 7.66
N ILE A 125 21.34 -40.66 7.50
CA ILE A 125 20.98 -39.36 8.05
C ILE A 125 19.72 -38.92 7.30
N LYS A 126 18.56 -38.98 7.95
CA LYS A 126 17.35 -38.29 7.47
C LYS A 126 17.57 -36.80 7.73
N LEU A 127 17.81 -36.05 6.66
CA LEU A 127 17.78 -34.59 6.68
C LEU A 127 16.33 -34.16 7.00
N PRO A 128 16.06 -33.43 8.09
CA PRO A 128 14.74 -32.85 8.30
C PRO A 128 14.50 -31.72 7.28
N ASN A 129 13.27 -31.58 6.80
CA ASN A 129 12.89 -30.46 5.94
C ASN A 129 13.15 -29.13 6.68
N PRO A 130 13.69 -28.10 6.01
CA PRO A 130 14.00 -26.84 6.66
C PRO A 130 12.72 -26.07 7.07
N PRO A 131 12.71 -25.38 8.23
CA PRO A 131 11.57 -24.58 8.67
C PRO A 131 11.30 -23.41 7.72
N LYS A 132 10.01 -23.13 7.47
CA LYS A 132 9.57 -21.91 6.77
C LYS A 132 9.48 -20.76 7.77
N TYR A 133 10.06 -19.61 7.43
CA TYR A 133 9.92 -18.38 8.22
C TYR A 133 8.82 -17.48 7.62
N SER A 134 7.84 -17.12 8.46
CA SER A 134 6.97 -15.96 8.25
C SER A 134 7.28 -14.98 9.39
N GLY A 135 7.49 -13.71 9.04
CA GLY A 135 8.04 -12.65 9.89
C GLY A 135 7.22 -12.26 11.12
N ARG A 136 6.97 -13.19 12.04
CA ARG A 136 6.35 -12.92 13.33
C ARG A 136 7.06 -13.70 14.43
N LYS A 137 7.90 -12.98 15.17
CA LYS A 137 8.41 -13.32 16.53
C LYS A 137 8.71 -14.83 16.73
N SER A 138 9.75 -15.36 16.09
CA SER A 138 10.38 -16.57 16.61
C SER A 138 11.51 -16.16 17.56
N SER A 139 11.41 -16.59 18.80
CA SER A 139 12.46 -16.54 19.81
C SER A 139 13.47 -17.66 19.56
N GLU A 140 14.07 -17.71 18.37
CA GLU A 140 15.11 -18.69 18.07
C GLU A 140 16.48 -18.03 18.28
N ASN A 141 17.23 -18.58 19.24
CA ASN A 141 18.61 -18.20 19.53
C ASN A 141 19.44 -18.28 18.25
N PHE A 142 20.15 -17.18 17.94
CA PHE A 142 21.17 -17.06 16.88
C PHE A 142 22.39 -18.01 17.05
N GLU A 143 22.31 -19.03 17.92
CA GLU A 143 23.46 -19.81 18.40
C GLU A 143 23.79 -21.04 17.55
N THR A 144 23.11 -21.28 16.43
CA THR A 144 23.43 -22.36 15.48
C THR A 144 23.99 -21.87 14.16
N TRP A 145 24.71 -20.74 14.18
CA TRP A 145 25.55 -20.37 13.06
C TRP A 145 26.83 -21.21 13.10
N THR A 146 27.14 -21.89 12.01
CA THR A 146 28.45 -22.54 11.86
C THR A 146 29.53 -21.48 12.04
N ASN A 147 30.65 -21.81 12.69
CA ASN A 147 31.74 -20.85 12.92
C ASN A 147 32.42 -20.36 11.63
N ASP A 148 32.05 -20.92 10.48
CA ASP A 148 32.61 -20.58 9.18
C ASP A 148 31.86 -19.39 8.54
N ASP A 149 32.60 -18.31 8.27
CA ASP A 149 32.05 -17.08 7.71
C ASP A 149 31.42 -17.30 6.34
N LYS A 150 31.94 -18.23 5.54
CA LYS A 150 31.40 -18.53 4.21
C LYS A 150 30.02 -19.18 4.28
N ASP A 151 29.79 -20.07 5.23
CA ASP A 151 28.47 -20.65 5.47
C ASP A 151 27.47 -19.61 6.01
N LYS A 152 27.90 -18.71 6.91
CA LYS A 152 27.05 -17.60 7.41
C LYS A 152 26.62 -16.67 6.26
N ILE A 153 27.56 -16.28 5.40
CA ILE A 153 27.29 -15.45 4.22
C ILE A 153 26.35 -16.17 3.27
N ARG A 154 26.56 -17.46 3.01
CA ARG A 154 25.68 -18.26 2.14
C ARG A 154 24.25 -18.28 2.66
N GLN A 155 24.08 -18.53 3.96
CA GLN A 155 22.76 -18.59 4.59
C GLN A 155 22.08 -17.22 4.56
N ALA A 156 22.76 -16.16 5.00
CA ALA A 156 22.22 -14.82 4.99
C ALA A 156 21.80 -14.38 3.59
N ASN A 157 22.64 -14.64 2.58
CA ASN A 157 22.36 -14.24 1.21
C ASN A 157 21.20 -15.02 0.56
N ALA A 158 20.93 -16.25 1.02
CA ALA A 158 19.77 -17.03 0.58
C ALA A 158 18.44 -16.52 1.15
N HIS A 159 18.48 -15.72 2.21
CA HIS A 159 17.32 -15.12 2.85
C HIS A 159 17.08 -13.65 2.47
N LEU A 160 17.95 -13.06 1.63
CA LEU A 160 17.72 -11.71 1.11
C LEU A 160 16.68 -11.74 -0.02
N GLU A 161 15.74 -10.80 0.02
CA GLU A 161 14.71 -10.61 -1.02
C GLU A 161 14.66 -9.13 -1.46
N GLY A 162 14.01 -8.87 -2.60
CA GLY A 162 13.76 -7.52 -3.11
C GLY A 162 15.04 -6.71 -3.40
N GLY A 163 15.01 -5.41 -3.09
CA GLY A 163 16.12 -4.49 -3.39
C GLY A 163 17.44 -4.84 -2.69
N ALA A 164 17.39 -5.44 -1.50
CA ALA A 164 18.58 -5.89 -0.78
C ALA A 164 19.26 -7.08 -1.49
N ALA A 165 18.48 -8.01 -2.06
CA ALA A 165 19.01 -9.12 -2.86
C ALA A 165 19.68 -8.62 -4.15
N LEU A 166 19.09 -7.60 -4.80
CA LEU A 166 19.65 -7.01 -6.01
C LEU A 166 20.98 -6.32 -5.73
N TYR A 167 21.06 -5.54 -4.64
CA TYR A 167 22.28 -4.85 -4.24
C TYR A 167 23.39 -5.82 -3.83
N MET A 168 23.04 -6.93 -3.16
CA MET A 168 23.99 -7.95 -2.70
C MET A 168 24.27 -9.04 -3.75
N LYS A 169 23.81 -8.87 -4.99
CA LYS A 169 23.97 -9.86 -6.08
C LYS A 169 25.41 -10.29 -6.31
N GLU A 170 26.39 -9.42 -6.05
CA GLU A 170 27.81 -9.79 -6.14
C GLU A 170 28.19 -10.96 -5.22
N TYR A 171 27.59 -11.08 -4.03
CA TYR A 171 27.84 -12.19 -3.12
C TYR A 171 27.18 -13.47 -3.61
N ALA A 172 26.01 -13.38 -4.26
CA ALA A 172 25.39 -14.52 -4.92
C ALA A 172 26.29 -15.07 -6.04
N ILE A 173 26.90 -14.19 -6.83
CA ILE A 173 27.84 -14.55 -7.89
C ILE A 173 29.11 -15.18 -7.28
N LYS A 174 29.72 -14.54 -6.27
CA LYS A 174 30.92 -15.09 -5.60
C LYS A 174 30.66 -16.49 -5.02
N LEU A 175 29.50 -16.69 -4.37
CA LEU A 175 29.08 -17.98 -3.83
C LEU A 175 28.90 -19.04 -4.93
N ALA A 176 28.22 -18.70 -6.04
CA ALA A 176 28.00 -19.60 -7.15
C ALA A 176 29.30 -19.97 -7.90
N SER A 177 30.21 -19.02 -8.05
CA SER A 177 31.51 -19.19 -8.70
C SER A 177 32.58 -19.78 -7.76
N ARG A 178 32.21 -20.17 -6.52
CA ARG A 178 33.12 -20.64 -5.47
C ARG A 178 34.32 -19.72 -5.21
N GLN A 179 34.19 -18.44 -5.55
CA GLN A 179 35.20 -17.42 -5.25
C GLN A 179 35.24 -17.16 -3.74
N ASP A 180 36.31 -16.49 -3.30
CA ASP A 180 36.35 -15.99 -1.94
C ASP A 180 35.24 -14.96 -1.72
N VAL A 181 34.43 -15.23 -0.70
CA VAL A 181 33.30 -14.38 -0.31
C VAL A 181 33.69 -13.38 0.76
N GLY A 182 34.93 -13.43 1.26
CA GLY A 182 35.41 -12.54 2.31
C GLY A 182 34.85 -12.91 3.69
N THR A 183 34.99 -11.97 4.62
CA THR A 183 34.61 -12.17 6.02
C THR A 183 33.16 -11.77 6.29
N TRP A 184 32.58 -12.34 7.34
CA TRP A 184 31.22 -11.99 7.77
C TRP A 184 31.09 -10.49 8.11
N ALA A 185 32.15 -9.88 8.65
CA ALA A 185 32.19 -8.45 8.98
C ALA A 185 32.12 -7.55 7.72
N GLU A 186 32.78 -7.95 6.62
CA GLU A 186 32.73 -7.19 5.38
C GLU A 186 31.36 -7.30 4.69
N TYR A 187 30.78 -8.50 4.70
CA TYR A 187 29.43 -8.77 4.22
C TYR A 187 28.39 -7.92 4.95
N THR A 188 28.41 -7.94 6.28
CA THR A 188 27.48 -7.18 7.13
C THR A 188 27.63 -5.68 6.98
N ARG A 189 28.86 -5.15 6.91
CA ARG A 189 29.11 -3.72 6.64
C ARG A 189 28.53 -3.29 5.29
N LYS A 190 28.72 -4.12 4.25
CA LYS A 190 28.21 -3.82 2.90
C LYS A 190 26.69 -3.91 2.83
N LEU A 191 26.10 -4.90 3.50
CA LEU A 191 24.65 -5.03 3.66
C LEU A 191 24.06 -3.83 4.41
N GLU A 192 24.72 -3.38 5.48
CA GLU A 192 24.29 -2.21 6.24
C GLU A 192 24.37 -0.92 5.41
N MET A 193 25.44 -0.74 4.62
CA MET A 193 25.50 0.35 3.65
C MET A 193 24.39 0.23 2.60
N ALA A 194 24.10 -0.97 2.11
CA ALA A 194 22.99 -1.22 1.19
C ALA A 194 21.68 -0.71 1.78
N TYR A 195 21.35 -1.10 3.02
CA TYR A 195 20.16 -0.64 3.73
C TYR A 195 20.14 0.85 4.02
N LYS A 196 21.31 1.47 4.26
CA LYS A 196 21.44 2.92 4.41
C LYS A 196 21.30 3.68 3.08
N THR A 197 21.61 3.03 1.95
CA THR A 197 21.45 3.57 0.58
C THR A 197 20.15 3.19 -0.12
N LEU A 198 19.42 2.18 0.39
CA LEU A 198 18.08 1.84 -0.07
C LEU A 198 17.19 3.02 0.27
N ASP A 199 16.64 3.65 -0.77
CA ASP A 199 15.77 4.81 -0.64
C ASP A 199 14.72 4.54 0.45
N PRO A 200 14.76 5.28 1.58
CA PRO A 200 13.78 5.12 2.64
C PRO A 200 12.35 5.26 2.13
N LYS A 201 12.14 5.99 1.03
CA LYS A 201 10.85 6.10 0.35
C LYS A 201 10.43 4.79 -0.30
N HIS A 202 11.29 4.18 -1.11
CA HIS A 202 11.00 2.89 -1.74
C HIS A 202 10.77 1.77 -0.71
N THR A 203 11.49 1.80 0.41
CA THR A 203 11.28 0.86 1.51
C THR A 203 9.92 1.07 2.18
N ALA A 204 9.58 2.32 2.52
CA ALA A 204 8.30 2.65 3.12
C ALA A 204 7.13 2.35 2.17
N GLN A 205 7.31 2.58 0.87
CA GLN A 205 6.37 2.23 -0.19
C GLN A 205 6.13 0.73 -0.25
N SER A 206 7.20 -0.08 -0.26
CA SER A 206 7.08 -1.55 -0.27
C SER A 206 6.38 -2.09 0.98
N LEU A 207 6.68 -1.53 2.16
CA LEU A 207 6.01 -1.90 3.41
C LEU A 207 4.53 -1.51 3.43
N LEU A 208 4.21 -0.33 2.89
CA LEU A 208 2.85 0.15 2.77
C LEU A 208 2.05 -0.73 1.80
N ASP A 209 2.61 -1.06 0.63
CA ASP A 209 1.97 -1.94 -0.36
C ASP A 209 1.72 -3.34 0.20
N ALA A 210 2.71 -3.92 0.88
CA ALA A 210 2.55 -5.21 1.55
C ALA A 210 1.45 -5.17 2.63
N HIS A 211 1.37 -4.08 3.40
CA HIS A 211 0.33 -3.88 4.40
C HIS A 211 -1.06 -3.73 3.76
N CYS A 212 -1.17 -3.02 2.64
CA CYS A 212 -2.41 -2.84 1.88
C CYS A 212 -2.86 -4.10 1.13
N ALA A 213 -1.94 -4.99 0.75
CA ALA A 213 -2.28 -6.26 0.11
C ALA A 213 -2.98 -7.25 1.07
N ILE A 214 -2.80 -7.07 2.38
CA ILE A 214 -3.46 -7.88 3.40
C ILE A 214 -4.84 -7.31 3.66
N ARG A 215 -5.86 -8.19 3.69
CA ARG A 215 -7.20 -7.80 4.13
C ARG A 215 -7.25 -7.72 5.65
N HIS A 216 -7.45 -6.52 6.19
CA HIS A 216 -7.58 -6.32 7.63
C HIS A 216 -9.01 -6.59 8.10
N LYS A 217 -9.14 -7.03 9.36
CA LYS A 217 -10.45 -7.36 9.95
C LYS A 217 -11.30 -6.11 10.25
N THR A 218 -10.64 -5.00 10.58
CA THR A 218 -11.26 -3.71 10.89
C THR A 218 -10.43 -2.58 10.29
N MET A 219 -11.07 -1.44 10.01
CA MET A 219 -10.37 -0.21 9.58
C MET A 219 -9.42 0.27 10.67
N ILE A 220 -9.77 0.08 11.95
CA ILE A 220 -8.89 0.37 13.09
C ILE A 220 -7.55 -0.40 12.99
N ALA A 221 -7.60 -1.72 12.75
CA ALA A 221 -6.39 -2.54 12.66
C ALA A 221 -5.54 -2.19 11.42
N PHE A 222 -6.19 -1.78 10.34
CA PHE A 222 -5.51 -1.28 9.15
C PHE A 222 -4.80 0.06 9.42
N ALA A 223 -5.46 0.99 10.08
CA ALA A 223 -5.00 2.37 10.26
C ALA A 223 -3.69 2.49 11.06
N GLU A 224 -3.47 1.62 12.06
CA GLU A 224 -2.30 1.68 12.94
C GLU A 224 -0.97 1.64 12.17
N ASN A 225 -0.78 0.64 11.31
CA ASN A 225 0.44 0.50 10.52
C ASN A 225 0.41 1.38 9.27
N PHE A 226 -0.77 1.63 8.69
CA PHE A 226 -0.91 2.51 7.53
C PHE A 226 -0.36 3.91 7.83
N ARG A 227 -0.79 4.53 8.94
CA ARG A 227 -0.32 5.86 9.37
C ARG A 227 1.20 5.92 9.62
N ALA A 228 1.84 4.81 9.98
CA ALA A 228 3.27 4.75 10.26
C ALA A 228 4.13 4.76 8.98
N TYR A 229 3.63 4.18 7.89
CA TYR A 229 4.37 4.06 6.63
C TYR A 229 4.06 5.19 5.64
N THR A 230 2.83 5.69 5.64
CA THR A 230 2.34 6.67 4.66
C THR A 230 3.16 7.97 4.58
N PRO A 231 3.58 8.63 5.68
CA PRO A 231 4.38 9.86 5.59
C PRO A 231 5.76 9.65 4.94
N LYS A 232 6.24 8.40 4.90
CA LYS A 232 7.57 8.04 4.41
C LYS A 232 7.53 7.48 3.00
N SER A 233 6.36 7.04 2.50
CA SER A 233 6.24 6.36 1.20
C SER A 233 6.30 7.31 0.01
N GLY A 234 5.92 8.58 0.18
CA GLY A 234 5.92 9.58 -0.89
C GLY A 234 4.78 9.43 -1.90
N TYR A 235 3.75 8.64 -1.60
CA TYR A 235 2.51 8.61 -2.38
C TYR A 235 1.73 9.91 -2.25
N PHE A 236 0.98 10.25 -3.29
CA PHE A 236 0.00 11.33 -3.26
C PHE A 236 -1.28 10.91 -2.53
N ASP A 237 -2.05 11.89 -2.07
CA ASP A 237 -3.26 11.67 -1.28
C ASP A 237 -4.28 10.81 -2.03
N GLU A 238 -4.38 11.00 -3.34
CA GLU A 238 -5.28 10.28 -4.23
C GLU A 238 -4.99 8.77 -4.25
N ASP A 239 -3.70 8.40 -4.37
CA ASP A 239 -3.27 6.99 -4.36
C ASP A 239 -3.52 6.34 -3.00
N LEU A 240 -3.29 7.10 -1.93
CA LEU A 240 -3.51 6.64 -0.56
C LEU A 240 -5.00 6.45 -0.26
N ILE A 241 -5.86 7.34 -0.77
CA ILE A 241 -7.32 7.22 -0.67
C ILE A 241 -7.81 5.97 -1.39
N VAL A 242 -7.28 5.65 -2.57
CA VAL A 242 -7.60 4.40 -3.28
C VAL A 242 -7.28 3.19 -2.41
N LYS A 243 -6.07 3.14 -1.82
CA LYS A 243 -5.65 2.06 -0.92
C LYS A 243 -6.53 1.95 0.33
N ILE A 244 -7.00 3.08 0.89
CA ILE A 244 -7.94 3.07 2.02
C ILE A 244 -9.31 2.53 1.58
N ARG A 245 -9.82 2.95 0.41
CA ARG A 245 -11.11 2.51 -0.15
C ARG A 245 -11.16 1.00 -0.34
N GLU A 246 -10.07 0.40 -0.82
CA GLU A 246 -9.95 -1.04 -0.99
C GLU A 246 -10.11 -1.80 0.34
N GLN A 247 -9.74 -1.21 1.47
CA GLN A 247 -9.82 -1.84 2.80
C GLN A 247 -11.15 -1.62 3.52
N GLN A 248 -12.06 -0.81 2.97
CA GLN A 248 -13.35 -0.52 3.60
C GLN A 248 -14.21 -1.77 3.78
N SER A 249 -14.92 -1.82 4.91
CA SER A 249 -16.00 -2.78 5.13
C SER A 249 -17.27 -2.34 4.39
N ALA A 250 -18.20 -3.27 4.14
CA ALA A 250 -19.43 -2.98 3.41
C ALA A 250 -20.28 -1.86 4.05
N HIS A 251 -20.28 -1.76 5.39
CA HIS A 251 -20.98 -0.68 6.08
C HIS A 251 -20.34 0.69 5.82
N ILE A 252 -19.01 0.78 5.88
CA ILE A 252 -18.29 2.03 5.57
C ILE A 252 -18.57 2.43 4.13
N GLN A 253 -18.49 1.48 3.18
CA GLN A 253 -18.80 1.73 1.77
C GLN A 253 -20.22 2.29 1.59
N THR A 254 -21.20 1.73 2.29
CA THR A 254 -22.60 2.19 2.23
C THR A 254 -22.74 3.63 2.72
N VAL A 255 -22.15 3.96 3.88
CA VAL A 255 -22.21 5.32 4.44
C VAL A 255 -21.47 6.31 3.54
N MET A 256 -20.33 5.91 2.97
CA MET A 256 -19.59 6.71 2.00
C MET A 256 -20.41 7.03 0.76
N SER A 257 -21.05 6.03 0.14
CA SER A 257 -21.89 6.25 -1.05
C SER A 257 -23.10 7.15 -0.76
N VAL A 258 -23.74 7.00 0.40
CA VAL A 258 -24.84 7.88 0.81
C VAL A 258 -24.35 9.30 1.04
N THR A 259 -23.17 9.47 1.65
CA THR A 259 -22.59 10.80 1.89
C THR A 259 -22.21 11.47 0.57
N GLU A 260 -21.59 10.73 -0.35
CA GLU A 260 -21.19 11.23 -1.68
C GLU A 260 -22.40 11.67 -2.52
N THR A 261 -23.56 11.01 -2.38
CA THR A 261 -24.80 11.38 -3.09
C THR A 261 -25.52 12.58 -2.48
N LEU A 262 -25.50 12.70 -1.15
CA LEU A 262 -26.20 13.78 -0.45
C LEU A 262 -25.38 15.07 -0.38
N ASP A 263 -24.07 14.95 -0.21
CA ASP A 263 -23.16 16.08 -0.02
C ASP A 263 -21.72 15.70 -0.39
N PRO A 264 -21.37 15.76 -1.69
CA PRO A 264 -20.03 15.40 -2.18
C PRO A 264 -18.90 16.17 -1.49
N PHE A 265 -19.15 17.41 -1.04
CA PHE A 265 -18.14 18.26 -0.38
C PHE A 265 -17.76 17.76 1.02
N LYS A 266 -18.54 16.84 1.60
CA LYS A 266 -18.19 16.19 2.87
C LYS A 266 -17.23 15.02 2.71
N ILE A 267 -16.96 14.56 1.49
CA ILE A 267 -15.96 13.51 1.26
C ILE A 267 -14.58 14.16 1.28
N PRO A 268 -13.72 13.83 2.26
CA PRO A 268 -12.41 14.46 2.35
C PRO A 268 -11.50 14.08 1.17
N THR A 269 -10.68 15.02 0.73
CA THR A 269 -9.73 14.83 -0.38
C THR A 269 -8.31 14.57 0.09
N THR A 270 -8.01 14.77 1.38
CA THR A 270 -6.73 14.37 1.96
C THR A 270 -6.83 12.96 2.53
N TRP A 271 -5.75 12.17 2.42
CA TRP A 271 -5.80 10.78 2.89
C TRP A 271 -6.01 10.67 4.41
N MET A 272 -5.49 11.64 5.18
CA MET A 272 -5.62 11.64 6.64
C MET A 272 -7.07 11.86 7.06
N ASP A 273 -7.71 12.89 6.51
CA ASP A 273 -9.09 13.21 6.83
C ASP A 273 -10.04 12.11 6.31
N TYR A 274 -9.74 11.54 5.15
CA TYR A 274 -10.50 10.43 4.59
C TYR A 274 -10.42 9.17 5.46
N LEU A 275 -9.22 8.84 5.98
CA LEU A 275 -9.03 7.73 6.90
C LEU A 275 -9.76 7.97 8.22
N GLU A 276 -9.68 9.18 8.77
CA GLU A 276 -10.38 9.53 10.01
C GLU A 276 -11.90 9.43 9.85
N PHE A 277 -12.44 9.91 8.72
CA PHE A 277 -13.86 9.75 8.39
C PHE A 277 -14.27 8.26 8.38
N CYS A 278 -13.47 7.40 7.73
CA CYS A 278 -13.73 5.96 7.70
C CYS A 278 -13.71 5.33 9.11
N LEU A 279 -12.79 5.76 9.97
CA LEU A 279 -12.70 5.29 11.36
C LEU A 279 -13.88 5.75 12.20
N GLU A 280 -14.33 6.99 12.04
CA GLU A 280 -15.50 7.53 12.76
C GLU A 280 -16.76 6.71 12.43
N VAL A 281 -16.95 6.37 11.15
CA VAL A 281 -18.06 5.51 10.71
C VAL A 281 -17.95 4.12 11.35
N GLU A 282 -16.76 3.51 11.35
CA GLU A 282 -16.56 2.18 11.95
C GLU A 282 -16.82 2.19 13.47
N ILE A 283 -16.33 3.19 14.19
CA ILE A 283 -16.53 3.34 15.63
C ILE A 283 -18.01 3.49 15.96
N LYS A 284 -18.74 4.36 15.24
CA LYS A 284 -20.19 4.53 15.42
C LYS A 284 -20.94 3.23 15.17
N HIS A 285 -20.56 2.48 14.13
CA HIS A 285 -21.15 1.18 13.83
C HIS A 285 -20.93 0.15 14.95
N LEU A 286 -19.70 0.06 15.46
CA LEU A 286 -19.37 -0.84 16.58
C LEU A 286 -20.12 -0.45 17.86
N GLN A 287 -20.28 0.85 18.14
CA GLN A 287 -21.08 1.33 19.26
C GLN A 287 -22.55 0.96 19.13
N GLN A 288 -23.14 1.06 17.93
CA GLN A 288 -24.52 0.64 17.68
C GLN A 288 -24.72 -0.87 17.88
N ILE A 289 -23.78 -1.70 17.38
CA ILE A 289 -23.84 -3.15 17.57
C ILE A 289 -23.66 -3.52 19.05
N SER A 290 -22.82 -2.79 19.78
CA SER A 290 -22.61 -3.00 21.22
C SER A 290 -23.80 -2.53 22.07
N GLY A 291 -24.43 -1.41 21.71
CA GLY A 291 -25.62 -0.86 22.37
C GLY A 291 -26.89 -1.68 22.13
N ASN A 292 -26.97 -2.40 21.01
CA ASN A 292 -28.11 -3.26 20.68
C ASN A 292 -28.08 -4.64 21.35
N LYS A 293 -27.04 -4.95 22.15
CA LYS A 293 -27.02 -6.13 23.03
C LYS A 293 -27.73 -5.84 24.36
N SER A 294 -29.00 -5.42 24.30
CA SER A 294 -29.90 -5.48 25.44
C SER A 294 -31.18 -6.21 25.05
N THR A 295 -31.33 -7.38 25.66
CA THR A 295 -32.60 -8.04 25.99
C THR A 295 -33.41 -8.64 24.84
N GLY A 296 -33.27 -9.96 24.68
CA GLY A 296 -34.41 -10.76 24.28
C GLY A 296 -35.45 -10.75 25.40
N GLN A 297 -36.63 -10.18 25.13
CA GLN A 297 -37.89 -10.59 25.75
C GLN A 297 -39.07 -9.98 24.98
N THR A 298 -39.89 -10.88 24.46
CA THR A 298 -41.37 -10.92 24.43
C THR A 298 -42.16 -9.61 24.36
N MET A 299 -43.05 -9.57 23.37
CA MET A 299 -44.20 -8.67 23.21
C MET A 299 -44.79 -8.14 24.52
N ALA A 300 -44.95 -6.83 24.64
CA ALA A 300 -46.15 -6.17 25.19
C ALA A 300 -46.12 -4.65 24.95
N THR A 301 -47.21 -4.17 24.38
CA THR A 301 -47.63 -2.78 24.24
C THR A 301 -47.67 -2.04 25.59
N LYS A 302 -47.09 -0.84 25.68
CA LYS A 302 -47.63 0.25 26.51
C LYS A 302 -47.01 1.61 26.19
N ALA A 303 -47.88 2.55 25.82
CA ALA A 303 -47.59 3.98 25.69
C ALA A 303 -47.27 4.58 27.07
N THR A 304 -46.34 5.55 27.14
CA THR A 304 -46.23 6.48 28.29
C THR A 304 -45.71 7.86 27.85
N ALA A 305 -46.17 8.85 28.60
CA ALA A 305 -46.38 10.28 28.36
C ALA A 305 -45.14 11.19 28.15
N PRO A 306 -45.34 12.46 27.73
CA PRO A 306 -44.27 13.42 27.43
C PRO A 306 -43.51 13.85 28.69
N ARG A 307 -42.17 13.89 28.60
CA ARG A 307 -41.27 14.23 29.71
C ARG A 307 -41.05 15.75 29.80
N ASP A 308 -41.09 16.27 31.02
CA ASP A 308 -40.91 17.69 31.42
C ASP A 308 -39.51 18.22 31.02
N PRO A 309 -39.43 19.38 30.32
CA PRO A 309 -38.17 19.95 29.83
C PRO A 309 -37.21 20.50 30.90
N ASN A 310 -37.60 20.57 32.18
CA ASN A 310 -36.74 21.10 33.26
C ASN A 310 -36.15 20.04 34.22
N ALA A 311 -36.24 18.75 33.90
CA ALA A 311 -35.59 17.70 34.70
C ALA A 311 -34.07 17.68 34.43
N MET A 312 -33.28 18.07 35.43
CA MET A 312 -31.81 18.04 35.39
C MET A 312 -31.30 16.61 35.55
N ASP A 313 -30.71 16.04 34.50
CA ASP A 313 -30.14 14.69 34.51
C ASP A 313 -28.80 14.65 35.26
N THR A 314 -28.74 13.85 36.33
CA THR A 314 -27.55 13.65 37.17
C THR A 314 -26.70 12.45 36.73
N SER A 315 -26.94 11.90 35.53
CA SER A 315 -26.21 10.75 34.97
C SER A 315 -24.73 11.01 34.64
N THR A 316 -24.18 12.20 34.92
CA THR A 316 -22.76 12.53 34.67
C THR A 316 -21.76 11.96 35.69
N ARG A 317 -22.11 10.88 36.40
CA ARG A 317 -21.11 10.05 37.11
C ARG A 317 -21.03 8.69 36.45
N ILE A 318 -20.30 8.64 35.34
CA ILE A 318 -19.78 7.40 34.79
C ILE A 318 -18.75 6.87 35.78
N ALA A 319 -19.18 5.97 36.68
CA ALA A 319 -18.28 4.98 37.23
C ALA A 319 -17.95 4.03 36.07
N HIS A 320 -16.75 4.16 35.51
CA HIS A 320 -16.24 3.17 34.57
C HIS A 320 -15.99 1.87 35.32
N GLU A 321 -16.97 0.98 35.35
CA GLU A 321 -16.71 -0.41 35.71
C GLU A 321 -15.88 -1.05 34.59
N LEU A 322 -14.67 -1.45 34.93
CA LEU A 322 -13.73 -2.08 34.01
C LEU A 322 -14.18 -3.51 33.70
N PHE A 323 -14.00 -3.93 32.45
CA PHE A 323 -14.30 -5.31 32.07
C PHE A 323 -13.34 -6.29 32.77
N PRO A 324 -13.76 -7.53 33.08
CA PRO A 324 -12.94 -8.52 33.78
C PRO A 324 -11.60 -8.85 33.10
N GLU A 325 -11.48 -8.58 31.80
CA GLU A 325 -10.24 -8.73 31.03
C GLU A 325 -9.32 -7.51 31.14
N GLN A 326 -9.89 -6.32 31.29
CA GLN A 326 -9.14 -5.08 31.56
C GLN A 326 -8.61 -5.07 33.00
N ASP A 327 -9.41 -5.55 33.97
CA ASP A 327 -8.97 -5.72 35.36
C ASP A 327 -7.83 -6.74 35.48
N ARG A 328 -7.91 -7.84 34.73
CA ARG A 328 -6.87 -8.88 34.68
C ARG A 328 -5.59 -8.38 33.99
N TRP A 329 -5.75 -7.55 32.95
CA TRP A 329 -4.64 -6.90 32.27
C TRP A 329 -3.94 -5.87 33.17
N LEU A 330 -4.71 -5.06 33.91
CA LEU A 330 -4.17 -4.10 34.88
C LEU A 330 -3.47 -4.80 36.05
N ALA A 331 -4.05 -5.86 36.61
CA ALA A 331 -3.41 -6.65 37.67
C ALA A 331 -2.06 -7.25 37.23
N ASN A 332 -1.97 -7.75 35.99
CA ASN A 332 -0.72 -8.27 35.42
C ASN A 332 0.31 -7.17 35.14
N LYS A 333 -0.13 -5.99 34.66
CA LYS A 333 0.77 -4.87 34.33
C LYS A 333 1.24 -4.09 35.55
N LEU A 334 0.42 -3.97 36.60
CA LEU A 334 0.80 -3.29 37.84
C LEU A 334 1.68 -4.17 38.74
N CYS A 335 1.62 -5.51 38.60
CA CYS A 335 2.52 -6.40 39.33
C CYS A 335 3.97 -6.39 38.81
N LEU A 336 4.21 -5.99 37.55
CA LEU A 336 5.56 -5.82 36.98
C LEU A 336 6.39 -4.71 37.65
N PHE A 337 5.76 -3.79 38.38
CA PHE A 337 6.42 -2.74 39.16
C PHE A 337 6.57 -3.05 40.65
N CYS A 338 6.03 -4.19 41.10
CA CYS A 338 6.13 -4.66 42.46
C CYS A 338 7.34 -5.60 42.57
N ARG A 339 8.49 -5.11 43.04
CA ARG A 339 9.73 -5.88 43.34
C ARG A 339 9.56 -7.05 44.34
N LYS A 340 8.36 -7.53 44.65
CA LYS A 340 8.10 -8.53 45.70
C LYS A 340 7.86 -9.96 45.23
N HIS A 341 7.81 -10.25 43.93
CA HIS A 341 7.58 -11.62 43.47
C HIS A 341 8.75 -12.12 42.62
N ALA A 342 9.52 -13.05 43.19
CA ALA A 342 10.50 -13.83 42.46
C ALA A 342 9.77 -14.88 41.61
N TYR A 343 10.17 -15.02 40.35
CA TYR A 343 9.61 -15.99 39.42
C TYR A 343 10.40 -17.30 39.54
N GLU A 344 9.72 -18.41 39.83
CA GLU A 344 10.22 -19.78 39.55
C GLU A 344 10.06 -20.11 38.07
#